data_AF-A0A9Q4D5G6-F1
#
_entry.id   AF-A0A9Q4D5G6-F1
#
_cell.length_a   1.000
_cell.length_b   1.000
_cell.length_c   1.000
_cell.angle_alpha   90.00
_cell.angle_beta   90.00
_cell.angle_gamma   90.00
#
_symmetry.space_group_name_H-M   'P 1'
#
loop_
_entity.id
_entity.type
_entity.pdbx_description
1 polymer ?
#
loop_
_entity_poly.entity_id
_entity_poly.type
_entity_poly.pdbx_seq_one_letter_code
_entity_poly.pdbx_strand_id
1 'polypeptide(L)'
;MILQIDINNPIAVICEGKSEQTIIEILLERDLLLFNRSHLIDRQILNNDFRNPEKFSKSYLASRYYENISVILILDHIQSFEIPQFFQNSIKAKIFILTQPEIEILMILALAFLMTIKKRNHDII
;
A
#
# COMPACT_ATOMS: atom_id res chain seq x y z
N MET A 1 -12.38 12.71 8.74
CA MET A 1 -12.89 11.39 8.35
C MET A 1 -11.95 10.36 8.94
N ILE A 2 -12.40 9.57 9.92
CA ILE A 2 -11.59 8.50 10.51
C ILE A 2 -11.74 7.29 9.58
N LEU A 3 -10.66 6.87 8.93
CA LEU A 3 -10.63 5.59 8.23
C LEU A 3 -10.78 4.48 9.29
N GLN A 4 -11.96 3.87 9.37
CA GLN A 4 -12.15 2.66 10.15
C GLN A 4 -11.64 1.47 9.34
N ILE A 5 -10.38 1.10 9.58
CA ILE A 5 -9.82 -0.18 9.14
C ILE A 5 -10.23 -1.22 10.18
N ASP A 6 -10.99 -2.23 9.77
CA ASP A 6 -11.32 -3.36 10.63
C ASP A 6 -10.13 -4.33 10.66
N ILE A 7 -9.31 -4.22 11.71
CA ILE A 7 -8.12 -5.04 11.93
C ILE A 7 -8.44 -6.49 12.34
N ASN A 8 -9.72 -6.83 12.56
CA ASN A 8 -10.10 -8.21 12.86
C ASN A 8 -10.13 -9.09 11.61
N ASN A 9 -10.08 -8.48 10.42
CA ASN A 9 -10.06 -9.21 9.15
C ASN A 9 -8.68 -9.14 8.49
N PRO A 10 -8.32 -10.14 7.66
CA PRO A 10 -7.11 -10.08 6.84
C PRO A 10 -7.10 -8.84 5.95
N ILE A 11 -5.92 -8.22 5.80
CA ILE A 11 -5.74 -6.99 5.04
C ILE A 11 -4.88 -7.26 3.81
N ALA A 12 -5.39 -6.90 2.63
CA ALA A 12 -4.62 -6.84 1.41
C ALA A 12 -4.16 -5.40 1.18
N VAL A 13 -2.85 -5.13 1.21
CA VAL A 13 -2.29 -3.82 0.81
C VAL A 13 -1.69 -3.95 -0.58
N ILE A 14 -2.11 -3.10 -1.50
CA ILE A 14 -1.63 -3.08 -2.88
C ILE A 14 -1.08 -1.68 -3.16
N CYS A 15 0.20 -1.59 -3.52
CA CYS A 15 0.85 -0.33 -3.89
C CYS A 15 1.04 -0.25 -5.41
N GLU A 16 0.79 0.93 -5.97
CA GLU A 16 1.01 1.23 -7.38
C GLU A 16 2.49 1.30 -7.76
N GLY A 17 3.27 2.06 -7.00
CA GLY A 17 4.68 2.29 -7.25
C GLY A 17 5.60 1.75 -6.17
N LYS A 18 6.89 1.73 -6.51
CA LYS A 18 7.96 1.25 -5.62
C LYS A 18 8.22 2.21 -4.45
N SER A 19 7.94 3.49 -4.65
CA SER A 19 8.11 4.54 -3.64
C SER A 19 7.09 4.35 -2.50
N GLU A 20 5.82 4.21 -2.87
CA GLU A 20 4.70 3.94 -1.97
C GLU A 20 4.95 2.65 -1.20
N GLN A 21 5.35 1.59 -1.91
CA GLN A 21 5.72 0.33 -1.28
C GLN A 21 6.83 0.53 -0.25
N THR A 22 7.92 1.21 -0.60
CA THR A 22 9.06 1.44 0.31
C THR A 22 8.63 2.20 1.57
N ILE A 23 7.79 3.23 1.42
CA ILE A 23 7.29 4.00 2.55
C ILE A 23 6.43 3.12 3.46
N ILE A 24 5.51 2.33 2.90
CA ILE A 24 4.64 1.46 3.70
C ILE A 24 5.42 0.34 4.37
N GLU A 25 6.44 -0.21 3.71
CA GLU A 25 7.38 -1.16 4.32
C GLU A 25 8.03 -0.53 5.57
N ILE A 26 8.59 0.68 5.45
CA ILE A 26 9.21 1.40 6.58
C ILE A 26 8.20 1.64 7.72
N LEU A 27 6.96 2.01 7.39
CA LEU A 27 5.93 2.25 8.39
C LEU A 27 5.49 0.96 9.10
N LEU A 28 5.45 -0.17 8.37
CA LEU A 28 5.19 -1.49 8.94
C LEU A 28 6.32 -1.97 9.84
N GLU A 29 7.57 -1.79 9.43
CA GLU A 29 8.76 -2.17 10.21
C GLU A 29 8.86 -1.40 11.53
N ARG A 30 8.33 -0.18 11.56
CA ARG A 30 8.35 0.70 12.75
C ARG A 30 7.05 0.68 13.55
N ASP A 31 6.09 -0.18 13.21
CA ASP A 31 4.77 -0.26 13.85
C ASP A 31 4.04 1.09 13.92
N LEU A 32 4.13 1.90 12.86
CA LEU A 32 3.53 3.24 12.77
C LEU A 32 2.15 3.28 12.11
N LEU A 33 1.62 2.12 11.71
CA LEU A 33 0.30 1.98 11.10
C LEU A 33 -0.71 1.42 12.12
N LEU A 34 -2.01 1.60 11.83
CA LEU A 34 -3.09 0.99 12.63
C LEU A 34 -3.12 -0.54 12.55
N PHE A 35 -2.37 -1.11 11.61
CA PHE A 35 -2.18 -2.55 11.41
C PHE A 35 -0.69 -2.85 11.31
N ASN A 36 -0.31 -4.11 11.48
CA ASN A 36 1.09 -4.56 11.39
C ASN A 36 1.22 -5.74 10.41
N ARG A 37 2.44 -6.26 10.25
CA ARG A 37 2.77 -7.34 9.31
C ARG A 37 1.87 -8.57 9.46
N SER A 38 1.44 -8.93 10.67
CA SER A 38 0.65 -10.14 10.89
C SER A 38 -0.79 -10.02 10.40
N HIS A 39 -1.29 -8.81 10.19
CA HIS A 39 -2.62 -8.55 9.63
C HIS A 39 -2.64 -8.69 8.10
N LEU A 40 -1.48 -8.57 7.45
CA LEU A 40 -1.38 -8.66 5.99
C LEU A 40 -1.58 -10.08 5.50
N ILE A 41 -2.33 -10.23 4.39
CA ILE A 41 -2.36 -11.50 3.68
C ILE A 41 -0.95 -11.85 3.21
N ASP A 42 -0.59 -13.13 3.36
CA ASP A 42 0.77 -13.64 3.10
C ASP A 42 1.89 -12.87 3.83
N ARG A 43 1.56 -12.05 4.84
CA ARG A 43 2.47 -11.18 5.61
C ARG A 43 3.29 -10.23 4.74
N GLN A 44 2.77 -9.82 3.59
CA GLN A 44 3.49 -8.95 2.65
C GLN A 44 2.58 -7.92 1.97
N ILE A 45 3.19 -6.84 1.49
CA ILE A 45 2.54 -5.93 0.55
C ILE A 45 2.45 -6.65 -0.80
N LEU A 46 1.27 -6.62 -1.41
CA LEU A 46 1.03 -7.22 -2.71
C LEU A 46 1.64 -6.33 -3.80
N ASN A 47 2.21 -6.98 -4.81
CA ASN A 47 2.79 -6.29 -5.95
C ASN A 47 1.72 -5.64 -6.84
N ASN A 48 2.18 -4.76 -7.74
CA ASN A 48 1.34 -3.96 -8.63
C ASN A 48 0.40 -4.80 -9.52
N ASP A 49 0.75 -6.05 -9.83
CA ASP A 49 -0.09 -6.94 -10.66
C ASP A 49 -1.47 -7.21 -10.04
N PHE A 50 -1.57 -7.15 -8.72
CA PHE A 50 -2.82 -7.37 -7.99
C PHE A 50 -3.77 -6.17 -8.02
N ARG A 51 -3.38 -5.05 -8.66
CA ARG A 51 -4.33 -4.00 -9.05
C ARG A 51 -5.32 -4.49 -10.10
N ASN A 52 -5.01 -5.56 -10.84
CA ASN A 52 -5.98 -6.23 -11.68
C ASN A 52 -6.97 -7.00 -10.78
N PRO A 53 -8.26 -6.59 -10.71
CA PRO A 53 -9.24 -7.22 -9.82
C PRO A 53 -9.47 -8.69 -10.14
N GLU A 54 -9.36 -9.11 -11.41
CA GLU A 54 -9.51 -10.51 -11.81
C GLU A 54 -8.34 -11.36 -11.28
N LYS A 55 -7.11 -10.85 -11.41
CA LYS A 55 -5.91 -11.54 -10.92
C LYS A 55 -5.97 -11.66 -9.39
N PHE A 56 -6.30 -10.58 -8.70
CA PHE A 56 -6.50 -10.57 -7.25
C PHE A 56 -7.58 -11.58 -6.83
N SER A 57 -8.73 -11.55 -7.47
CA SER A 57 -9.85 -12.44 -7.14
C SER A 57 -9.50 -13.91 -7.36
N LYS A 58 -8.83 -14.23 -8.46
CA LYS A 58 -8.40 -15.60 -8.77
C LYS A 58 -7.37 -16.13 -7.78
N SER A 59 -6.43 -15.30 -7.35
CA SER A 59 -5.38 -15.71 -6.41
C SER A 59 -5.86 -15.80 -4.96
N TYR A 60 -6.71 -14.87 -4.52
CA TYR A 60 -7.00 -14.69 -3.10
C TYR A 60 -8.44 -14.97 -2.68
N LEU A 61 -9.41 -14.81 -3.59
CA LEU A 61 -10.83 -14.97 -3.27
C LEU A 61 -11.37 -16.33 -3.75
N ALA A 62 -10.89 -16.84 -4.89
CA ALA A 62 -11.37 -18.09 -5.49
C ALA A 62 -11.06 -19.34 -4.66
N SER A 63 -9.97 -19.33 -3.89
CA SER A 63 -9.59 -20.44 -3.01
C SER A 63 -10.37 -20.49 -1.70
N ARG A 64 -11.24 -19.50 -1.41
CA ARG A 64 -11.88 -19.25 -0.10
C ARG A 64 -10.90 -19.20 1.08
N TYR A 65 -9.61 -18.99 0.80
CA TYR A 65 -8.58 -18.99 1.83
C TYR A 65 -8.76 -17.83 2.80
N TYR A 66 -9.36 -16.75 2.31
CA TYR A 66 -9.68 -15.56 3.06
C TYR A 66 -11.14 -15.18 2.79
N GLU A 67 -11.95 -15.19 3.83
CA GLU A 67 -13.31 -14.64 3.82
C GLU A 67 -13.28 -13.27 4.53
N ASN A 68 -14.04 -12.28 4.02
CA ASN A 68 -14.14 -10.92 4.58
C ASN A 68 -12.85 -10.07 4.55
N ILE A 69 -12.08 -10.10 3.46
CA ILE A 69 -10.84 -9.31 3.34
C ILE A 69 -11.12 -7.81 3.26
N SER A 70 -10.27 -7.01 3.93
CA SER A 70 -10.17 -5.57 3.69
C SER A 70 -9.08 -5.26 2.67
N VAL A 71 -9.38 -4.52 1.61
CA VAL A 71 -8.42 -4.14 0.56
C VAL A 71 -8.06 -2.67 0.71
N ILE A 72 -6.78 -2.38 0.87
CA ILE A 72 -6.20 -1.04 0.90
C ILE A 72 -5.38 -0.85 -0.38
N LEU A 73 -5.79 0.10 -1.21
CA LEU A 73 -5.13 0.49 -2.44
C LEU A 73 -4.41 1.81 -2.21
N ILE A 74 -3.09 1.82 -2.44
CA ILE A 74 -2.24 3.01 -2.33
C ILE A 74 -1.80 3.37 -3.74
N LEU A 75 -2.35 4.47 -4.25
CA LEU A 75 -2.35 4.82 -5.67
C LEU A 75 -1.86 6.26 -5.87
N ASP A 76 -1.12 6.51 -6.94
CA ASP A 76 -0.71 7.87 -7.30
C ASP A 76 -1.86 8.65 -8.00
N HIS A 77 -2.78 7.93 -8.64
CA HIS A 77 -3.99 8.48 -9.27
C HIS A 77 -5.23 7.61 -9.04
N ILE A 78 -6.41 8.24 -9.20
CA ILE A 78 -7.68 7.55 -9.07
C ILE A 78 -7.84 6.56 -10.22
N GLN A 79 -8.06 5.30 -9.90
CA GLN A 79 -8.40 4.23 -10.84
C GLN A 79 -9.54 3.36 -10.30
N SER A 80 -10.30 2.74 -11.20
CA SER A 80 -11.35 1.80 -10.82
C SER A 80 -10.75 0.48 -10.33
N PHE A 81 -11.25 -0.01 -9.21
CA PHE A 81 -10.92 -1.34 -8.68
C PHE A 81 -12.22 -2.07 -8.34
N GLU A 82 -12.78 -2.71 -9.37
CA GLU A 82 -14.05 -3.41 -9.27
C GLU A 82 -13.86 -4.93 -9.25
N ILE A 83 -14.18 -5.50 -8.09
CA ILE A 83 -14.15 -6.94 -7.86
C ILE A 83 -15.34 -7.57 -8.59
N PRO A 84 -15.14 -8.71 -9.31
CA PRO A 84 -16.24 -9.40 -9.99
C PRO A 84 -17.38 -9.72 -9.03
N GLN A 85 -18.63 -9.64 -9.52
CA GLN A 85 -19.85 -9.72 -8.72
C GLN A 85 -19.89 -10.94 -7.77
N PHE A 86 -19.43 -12.10 -8.25
CA PHE A 86 -19.39 -13.34 -7.47
C PHE A 86 -18.53 -13.25 -6.19
N PHE A 87 -17.51 -12.39 -6.19
CA PHE A 87 -16.56 -12.24 -5.08
C PHE A 87 -16.83 -11.02 -4.19
N GLN A 88 -17.86 -10.22 -4.47
CA GLN A 88 -18.15 -9.00 -3.70
C GLN A 88 -18.41 -9.30 -2.22
N ASN A 89 -19.06 -10.42 -1.91
CA ASN A 89 -19.34 -10.83 -0.54
C ASN A 89 -18.07 -11.21 0.25
N SER A 90 -16.96 -11.51 -0.44
CA SER A 90 -15.67 -11.82 0.19
C SER A 90 -14.90 -10.56 0.60
N ILE A 91 -15.34 -9.37 0.18
CA ILE A 91 -14.69 -8.09 0.46
C ILE A 91 -15.48 -7.33 1.50
N LYS A 92 -14.84 -7.04 2.63
CA LYS A 92 -15.45 -6.29 3.73
C LYS A 92 -15.39 -4.78 3.50
N ALA A 93 -14.24 -4.31 3.03
CA ALA A 93 -13.98 -2.91 2.78
C ALA A 93 -13.01 -2.73 1.60
N LYS A 94 -13.22 -1.68 0.81
CA LYS A 94 -12.29 -1.19 -0.21
C LYS A 94 -11.90 0.24 0.18
N ILE A 95 -10.61 0.45 0.46
CA ILE A 95 -10.05 1.73 0.91
C ILE A 95 -9.08 2.23 -0.14
N PHE A 96 -9.27 3.47 -0.60
CA PHE A 96 -8.38 4.14 -1.55
C PHE A 96 -7.60 5.22 -0.81
N ILE A 97 -6.27 5.10 -0.83
CA ILE A 97 -5.33 6.10 -0.32
C ILE A 97 -4.63 6.68 -1.54
N LEU A 98 -4.94 7.93 -1.86
CA LEU A 98 -4.28 8.64 -2.95
C LEU A 98 -3.02 9.30 -2.41
N THR A 99 -1.88 8.89 -2.95
CA THR A 99 -0.59 9.52 -2.69
C THR A 99 -0.34 10.54 -3.80
N GLN A 100 -0.90 11.74 -3.65
CA GLN A 100 -0.53 12.89 -4.50
C GLN A 100 0.69 13.62 -3.87
N PRO A 101 1.03 14.89 -4.21
CA PRO A 101 2.40 15.42 -4.23
C PRO A 101 3.22 15.32 -2.93
N GLU A 102 2.63 14.92 -1.79
CA GLU A 102 3.32 14.74 -0.53
C GLU A 102 4.49 13.74 -0.59
N ILE A 103 4.35 12.60 -1.30
CA ILE A 103 5.47 11.65 -1.48
C ILE A 103 6.55 12.24 -2.40
N GLU A 104 6.15 12.92 -3.48
CA GLU A 104 7.07 13.60 -4.39
C GLU A 104 7.84 14.71 -3.67
N ILE A 105 7.17 15.48 -2.81
CA ILE A 105 7.76 16.52 -1.97
C ILE A 105 8.73 15.90 -0.95
N LEU A 106 8.37 14.80 -0.28
CA LEU A 106 9.29 14.08 0.62
C LEU A 106 10.55 13.62 -0.12
N MET A 107 10.39 13.14 -1.36
CA MET A 107 11.50 12.72 -2.22
C MET A 107 12.36 13.90 -2.68
N ILE A 108 11.75 15.02 -3.08
CA ILE A 108 12.43 16.28 -3.43
C ILE A 108 13.22 16.80 -2.24
N LEU A 109 12.63 16.83 -1.04
CA LEU A 109 13.30 17.25 0.19
C LEU A 109 14.47 16.34 0.55
N ALA A 110 14.30 15.02 0.44
CA ALA A 110 15.37 14.06 0.68
C ALA A 110 16.52 14.22 -0.33
N LEU A 111 16.21 14.40 -1.62
CA LEU A 111 17.20 14.63 -2.68
C LEU A 111 17.92 15.97 -2.51
N ALA A 112 17.22 17.06 -2.20
CA ALA A 112 17.81 18.36 -1.91
C ALA A 112 18.74 18.29 -0.69
N PHE A 113 18.35 17.56 0.36
CA PHE A 113 19.19 17.31 1.53
C PHE A 113 20.44 16.48 1.19
N LEU A 114 20.31 15.43 0.38
CA LEU A 114 21.45 14.64 -0.11
C LEU A 114 22.41 15.46 -0.98
N MET A 115 21.90 16.32 -1.87
CA MET A 115 22.74 17.25 -2.64
C MET A 115 23.49 18.22 -1.72
N THR A 116 22.84 18.70 -0.67
CA THR A 116 23.48 19.56 0.35
C THR A 116 24.61 18.83 1.09
N ILE A 117 24.41 17.55 1.44
CA ILE A 117 25.45 16.70 2.04
C ILE A 117 26.59 16.45 1.05
N LYS A 118 26.29 16.13 -0.21
CA LYS A 118 27.32 15.93 -1.25
C LYS A 118 28.18 17.16 -1.45
N LYS A 119 27.57 18.35 -1.45
CA LYS A 119 28.29 19.63 -1.59
C LYS A 119 29.22 19.88 -0.40
N ARG A 120 28.72 19.68 0.83
CA ARG A 120 29.53 19.74 2.05
C ARG A 120 30.71 18.77 2.05
N ASN A 121 30.57 17.58 1.46
CA ASN A 121 31.67 16.61 1.37
C ASN A 121 32.68 16.90 0.24
N HIS A 122 32.34 17.77 -0.73
CA HIS A 122 33.27 18.23 -1.77
C HIS A 122 34.03 19.50 -1.37
N ASP A 123 33.50 20.28 -0.42
CA ASP A 123 34.14 21.50 0.10
C ASP A 123 35.12 21.23 1.27
N ILE A 124 35.43 19.96 1.58
CA ILE A 124 36.36 19.53 2.67
C ILE A 124 37.59 18.77 2.12
N ILE A 125 37.98 19.00 0.86
CA ILE A 125 39.27 18.54 0.33
C ILE A 125 40.04 19.73 -0.23
#